data_AF-A0A957SJ83-F1
#
_entry.id   AF-A0A957SJ83-F1
#
_cell.length_a   1.000
_cell.length_b   1.000
_cell.length_c   1.000
_cell.angle_alpha   90.00
_cell.angle_beta   90.00
_cell.angle_gamma   90.00
#
_symmetry.space_group_name_H-M   'P 1'
#
loop_
_entity.id
_entity.type
_entity.pdbx_description
1 polymer ?
#
loop_
_entity_poly.entity_id
_entity_poly.type
_entity_poly.pdbx_seq_one_letter_code
_entity_poly.pdbx_strand_id
1 'polypeptide(L)'
;TPPPPKSTTIEKGQSMKTVTATVPLQTPPTWAVLERQLIDLMNAATQPFLERYVNAAGELIWRAGGTNSRDGADDFYESAFNWPLFYLLGGDDHLLTEGQRLWDGITRQLTRAGMVHKEYELGYDQFHQGESYIYFYFLCLADPTNPHNQARARRFAGFYLNEDPDALNYDPNHKIIRAPHNGSGGPRWGIMDSAEPSYNWGPGMRVYGLPFHDFADIQHYDELQDTAKARRMGQAMQERMGQGDVAGNLIVTSLVTNAFLITGEAKYRDWVVEYVDAWRERAYQNGGLLPDNVGLNGAVGATLAGKWYGGLYGWTWPHGYYNIGMAATVAGCNAFLLTGDEGYLDLPRSQYDHIWALGEVRDVRTLEMSLQHHWINTAGAPEDLDTEDFRNSRGNPCQALYVRGALSLWRCQCRPAGLV
;
A
#
# COMPACT_ATOMS: atom_id res chain seq x y z
N THR A 1 -34.11 -24.58 2.42
CA THR A 1 -32.96 -25.00 1.57
C THR A 1 -32.66 -23.87 0.62
N PRO A 2 -31.46 -23.27 0.67
CA PRO A 2 -31.09 -22.26 -0.33
C PRO A 2 -31.00 -22.93 -1.70
N PRO A 3 -31.28 -22.20 -2.80
CA PRO A 3 -31.18 -22.75 -4.14
C PRO A 3 -29.72 -23.15 -4.42
N PRO A 4 -29.49 -24.24 -5.19
CA PRO A 4 -28.15 -24.63 -5.56
C PRO A 4 -27.50 -23.51 -6.40
N PRO A 5 -26.18 -23.29 -6.26
CA PRO A 5 -25.47 -22.32 -7.08
C PRO A 5 -25.64 -22.71 -8.55
N LYS A 6 -26.00 -21.73 -9.39
CA LYS A 6 -26.05 -21.92 -10.83
C LYS A 6 -24.65 -22.29 -11.29
N SER A 7 -24.51 -23.50 -11.83
CA SER A 7 -23.35 -23.93 -12.60
C SER A 7 -23.19 -22.98 -13.78
N THR A 8 -22.27 -22.04 -13.68
CA THR A 8 -21.76 -21.28 -14.82
C THR A 8 -20.79 -22.20 -15.56
N THR A 9 -21.32 -22.92 -16.54
CA THR A 9 -20.52 -23.55 -17.58
C THR A 9 -19.73 -22.44 -18.26
N ILE A 10 -18.42 -22.36 -18.00
CA ILE A 10 -17.53 -21.46 -18.72
C ILE A 10 -17.52 -21.93 -20.18
N GLU A 11 -18.18 -21.19 -21.06
CA GLU A 11 -18.09 -21.41 -22.49
C GLU A 11 -16.63 -21.31 -22.91
N LYS A 12 -16.06 -22.44 -23.37
CA LYS A 12 -14.78 -22.46 -24.07
C LYS A 12 -14.91 -21.61 -25.34
N GLY A 13 -14.16 -20.51 -25.39
CA GLY A 13 -13.60 -20.02 -26.66
C GLY A 13 -14.27 -18.80 -27.28
N GLN A 14 -14.21 -17.64 -26.63
CA GLN A 14 -14.01 -16.41 -27.41
C GLN A 14 -12.51 -16.29 -27.68
N SER A 15 -12.10 -16.56 -28.93
CA SER A 15 -10.75 -16.20 -29.38
C SER A 15 -10.53 -14.71 -29.13
N MET A 16 -9.35 -14.33 -28.61
CA MET A 16 -9.00 -12.92 -28.48
C MET A 16 -9.25 -12.21 -29.81
N LYS A 17 -9.95 -11.06 -29.78
CA LYS A 17 -10.22 -10.28 -30.99
C LYS A 17 -8.90 -9.86 -31.60
N THR A 18 -8.59 -10.38 -32.78
CA THR A 18 -7.41 -9.98 -33.54
C THR A 18 -7.70 -8.67 -34.25
N VAL A 19 -6.91 -7.63 -33.98
CA VAL A 19 -6.91 -6.40 -34.75
C VAL A 19 -5.78 -6.49 -35.78
N THR A 20 -6.11 -6.39 -37.06
CA THR A 20 -5.12 -6.36 -38.15
C THR A 20 -5.16 -4.99 -38.81
N ALA A 21 -4.04 -4.30 -38.85
CA ALA A 21 -3.92 -3.06 -39.60
C ALA A 21 -3.98 -3.35 -41.10
N THR A 22 -4.97 -2.82 -41.80
CA THR A 22 -5.18 -3.06 -43.25
C THR A 22 -4.88 -1.84 -44.12
N VAL A 23 -4.62 -0.68 -43.52
CA VAL A 23 -4.36 0.58 -44.21
C VAL A 23 -2.94 1.05 -43.87
N PRO A 24 -2.07 1.31 -44.87
CA PRO A 24 -0.73 1.78 -44.61
C PRO A 24 -0.74 3.21 -44.06
N LEU A 25 0.04 3.45 -43.00
CA LEU A 25 0.25 4.78 -42.44
C LEU A 25 1.30 5.52 -43.30
N GLN A 26 0.83 6.34 -44.24
CA GLN A 26 1.71 7.05 -45.19
C GLN A 26 2.48 8.21 -44.54
N THR A 27 1.90 8.85 -43.53
CA THR A 27 2.52 9.97 -42.82
C THR A 27 2.20 9.82 -41.34
N PRO A 28 3.15 9.35 -40.51
CA PRO A 28 2.90 9.22 -39.09
C PRO A 28 2.67 10.61 -38.48
N PRO A 29 1.70 10.76 -37.57
CA PRO A 29 1.50 12.02 -36.88
C PRO A 29 2.72 12.33 -36.00
N THR A 30 3.02 13.62 -35.81
CA THR A 30 4.22 14.07 -35.08
C THR A 30 4.31 13.48 -33.67
N TRP A 31 3.19 13.35 -32.95
CA TRP A 31 3.18 12.78 -31.60
C TRP A 31 3.71 11.34 -31.58
N ALA A 32 3.41 10.52 -32.59
CA ALA A 32 3.85 9.13 -32.65
C ALA A 32 5.36 9.02 -32.90
N VAL A 33 5.92 9.93 -33.70
CA VAL A 33 7.37 10.03 -33.91
C VAL A 33 8.08 10.45 -32.62
N LEU A 34 7.54 11.45 -31.92
CA LEU A 34 8.10 11.92 -30.64
C LEU A 34 7.99 10.86 -29.54
N GLU A 35 6.90 10.11 -29.48
CA GLU A 35 6.72 9.00 -28.56
C GLU A 35 7.77 7.91 -28.80
N ARG A 36 8.04 7.54 -30.07
CA ARG A 36 9.12 6.60 -30.39
C ARG A 36 10.50 7.13 -29.99
N GLN A 37 10.79 8.41 -30.21
CA GLN A 37 12.04 9.02 -29.76
C GLN A 37 12.18 9.03 -28.24
N LEU A 38 11.08 9.25 -27.50
CA LEU A 38 11.06 9.16 -26.05
C LEU A 38 11.36 7.73 -25.58
N ILE A 39 10.73 6.73 -26.20
CA ILE A 39 10.99 5.31 -25.91
C ILE A 39 12.47 4.99 -26.14
N ASP A 40 13.02 5.37 -27.29
CA ASP A 40 14.43 5.11 -27.61
C ASP A 40 15.39 5.80 -26.61
N LEU A 41 15.07 7.02 -26.18
CA LEU A 41 15.84 7.74 -25.16
C LEU A 41 15.75 7.06 -23.78
N MET A 42 14.55 6.63 -23.38
CA MET A 42 14.35 5.92 -22.11
C MET A 42 15.08 4.58 -22.09
N ASN A 43 15.08 3.84 -23.21
CA ASN A 43 15.89 2.62 -23.36
C ASN A 43 17.38 2.91 -23.15
N ALA A 44 17.91 3.97 -23.77
CA ALA A 44 19.32 4.33 -23.62
C ALA A 44 19.67 4.79 -22.18
N ALA A 45 18.71 5.37 -21.46
CA ALA A 45 18.93 5.87 -20.10
C ALA A 45 19.16 4.76 -19.06
N THR A 46 18.76 3.51 -19.34
CA THR A 46 19.00 2.40 -18.39
C THR A 46 20.47 2.03 -18.29
N GLN A 47 21.24 2.17 -19.37
CA GLN A 47 22.64 1.74 -19.41
C GLN A 47 23.55 2.55 -18.45
N PRO A 48 23.52 3.90 -18.44
CA PRO A 48 24.27 4.68 -17.45
C PRO A 48 23.90 4.33 -16.00
N PHE A 49 22.62 4.01 -15.74
CA PHE A 49 22.19 3.58 -14.41
C PHE A 49 22.82 2.24 -14.02
N LEU A 50 22.73 1.23 -14.90
CA LEU A 50 23.33 -0.09 -14.67
C LEU A 50 24.84 0.01 -14.43
N GLU A 51 25.56 0.77 -15.25
CA GLU A 51 27.02 0.94 -15.12
C GLU A 51 27.42 1.62 -13.81
N ARG A 52 26.61 2.58 -13.33
CA ARG A 52 26.96 3.41 -12.18
C ARG A 52 26.58 2.79 -10.85
N TYR A 53 25.46 2.07 -10.81
CA TYR A 53 24.77 1.68 -9.57
C TYR A 53 24.58 0.17 -9.41
N VAL A 54 24.92 -0.65 -10.42
CA VAL A 54 24.65 -2.09 -10.37
C VAL A 54 25.94 -2.86 -10.62
N ASN A 55 26.21 -3.87 -9.80
CA ASN A 55 27.38 -4.72 -9.96
C ASN A 55 27.12 -5.88 -10.95
N ALA A 56 28.18 -6.63 -11.27
CA ALA A 56 28.09 -7.78 -12.18
C ALA A 56 27.14 -8.88 -11.68
N ALA A 57 26.86 -8.98 -10.37
CA ALA A 57 25.93 -9.93 -9.78
C ALA A 57 24.46 -9.47 -9.79
N GLY A 58 24.17 -8.27 -10.33
CA GLY A 58 22.80 -7.72 -10.41
C GLY A 58 22.35 -7.06 -9.12
N GLU A 59 23.29 -6.70 -8.26
CA GLU A 59 23.01 -6.10 -6.95
C GLU A 59 23.31 -4.60 -7.00
N LEU A 60 22.60 -3.84 -6.17
CA LEU A 60 22.85 -2.40 -6.06
C LEU A 60 24.17 -2.16 -5.34
N ILE A 61 24.97 -1.24 -5.87
CA ILE A 61 26.21 -0.77 -5.25
C ILE A 61 25.83 0.09 -4.05
N TRP A 62 25.76 -0.54 -2.89
CA TRP A 62 25.37 0.05 -1.61
C TRP A 62 26.38 -0.30 -0.51
N ARG A 63 26.29 0.37 0.64
CA ARG A 63 27.10 0.03 1.82
C ARG A 63 26.82 -1.42 2.25
N ALA A 64 27.81 -2.07 2.87
CA ALA A 64 27.63 -3.40 3.44
C ALA A 64 26.64 -3.38 4.63
N GLY A 65 25.86 -4.45 4.78
CA GLY A 65 24.83 -4.61 5.82
C GLY A 65 23.45 -4.11 5.39
N GLY A 66 22.49 -4.15 6.33
CA GLY A 66 21.14 -3.63 6.14
C GLY A 66 20.96 -2.19 6.62
N THR A 67 19.71 -1.76 6.73
CA THR A 67 19.33 -0.44 7.27
C THR A 67 19.46 -0.36 8.80
N ASN A 68 19.68 -1.49 9.48
CA ASN A 68 19.54 -1.66 10.93
C ASN A 68 18.12 -1.33 11.44
N SER A 69 17.13 -1.43 10.56
CA SER A 69 15.71 -1.22 10.84
C SER A 69 14.89 -2.39 10.26
N ARG A 70 13.59 -2.42 10.56
CA ARG A 70 12.63 -3.24 9.80
C ARG A 70 12.39 -2.66 8.39
N ASP A 71 12.60 -1.35 8.25
CA ASP A 71 12.34 -0.50 7.08
C ASP A 71 13.47 -0.50 6.03
N GLY A 72 13.12 -0.22 4.77
CA GLY A 72 14.02 0.10 3.65
C GLY A 72 14.44 -1.07 2.78
N ALA A 73 13.70 -2.18 2.79
CA ALA A 73 13.92 -3.29 1.85
C ALA A 73 13.29 -2.99 0.47
N ASP A 74 12.11 -2.42 0.50
CA ASP A 74 11.31 -1.87 -0.59
C ASP A 74 12.10 -0.89 -1.47
N ASP A 75 12.82 0.07 -0.87
CA ASP A 75 13.69 1.04 -1.56
C ASP A 75 14.62 0.40 -2.61
N PHE A 76 15.13 -0.80 -2.32
CA PHE A 76 16.03 -1.49 -3.25
C PHE A 76 15.27 -1.98 -4.48
N TYR A 77 14.07 -2.54 -4.31
CA TYR A 77 13.24 -3.02 -5.40
C TYR A 77 12.69 -1.86 -6.24
N GLU A 78 12.44 -0.70 -5.65
CA GLU A 78 11.98 0.51 -6.36
C GLU A 78 12.96 1.03 -7.39
N SER A 79 14.24 0.68 -7.29
CA SER A 79 15.27 1.14 -8.23
C SER A 79 15.00 0.75 -9.70
N ALA A 80 14.16 -0.26 -9.95
CA ALA A 80 13.81 -0.73 -11.30
C ALA A 80 12.35 -1.19 -11.45
N PHE A 81 11.44 -0.76 -10.56
CA PHE A 81 10.08 -1.32 -10.50
C PHE A 81 9.29 -1.20 -11.80
N ASN A 82 9.52 -0.13 -12.56
CA ASN A 82 8.80 0.19 -13.78
C ASN A 82 9.42 -0.39 -15.07
N TRP A 83 10.56 -1.09 -15.00
CA TRP A 83 11.23 -1.62 -16.20
C TRP A 83 10.41 -2.70 -16.92
N PRO A 84 9.79 -3.67 -16.22
CA PRO A 84 8.97 -4.67 -16.90
C PRO A 84 7.65 -4.06 -17.43
N LEU A 85 7.14 -3.01 -16.78
CA LEU A 85 6.03 -2.22 -17.33
C LEU A 85 6.46 -1.50 -18.61
N PHE A 86 7.63 -0.87 -18.62
CA PHE A 86 8.12 -0.15 -19.79
C PHE A 86 8.36 -1.10 -20.98
N TYR A 87 8.88 -2.31 -20.72
CA TYR A 87 8.93 -3.40 -21.68
C TYR A 87 7.54 -3.69 -22.29
N LEU A 88 6.51 -3.88 -21.45
CA LEU A 88 5.13 -4.12 -21.90
C LEU A 88 4.55 -2.99 -22.75
N LEU A 89 4.99 -1.75 -22.53
CA LEU A 89 4.56 -0.55 -23.26
C LEU A 89 5.36 -0.30 -24.55
N GLY A 90 6.28 -1.19 -24.92
CA GLY A 90 7.04 -1.12 -26.18
C GLY A 90 8.49 -0.63 -26.06
N GLY A 91 9.05 -0.64 -24.84
CA GLY A 91 10.48 -0.58 -24.60
C GLY A 91 11.20 -1.86 -25.05
N ASP A 92 12.54 -1.85 -25.01
CA ASP A 92 13.35 -2.93 -25.57
C ASP A 92 13.36 -4.21 -24.71
N ASP A 93 13.56 -5.37 -25.35
CA ASP A 93 13.56 -6.70 -24.71
C ASP A 93 14.58 -6.85 -23.56
N HIS A 94 15.68 -6.08 -23.59
CA HIS A 94 16.69 -6.14 -22.53
C HIS A 94 16.14 -5.68 -21.18
N LEU A 95 15.12 -4.82 -21.16
CA LEU A 95 14.51 -4.31 -19.94
C LEU A 95 13.91 -5.41 -19.08
N LEU A 96 13.23 -6.38 -19.70
CA LEU A 96 12.70 -7.54 -18.98
C LEU A 96 13.83 -8.43 -18.44
N THR A 97 14.88 -8.63 -19.25
CA THR A 97 16.04 -9.43 -18.86
C THR A 97 16.78 -8.80 -17.68
N GLU A 98 17.09 -7.51 -17.75
CA GLU A 98 17.77 -6.78 -16.67
C GLU A 98 16.86 -6.57 -15.46
N GLY A 99 15.55 -6.38 -15.67
CA GLY A 99 14.58 -6.34 -14.58
C GLY A 99 14.60 -7.63 -13.77
N GLN A 100 14.52 -8.79 -14.43
CA GLN A 100 14.63 -10.07 -13.74
C GLN A 100 15.98 -10.23 -13.01
N ARG A 101 17.07 -9.84 -13.68
CA ARG A 101 18.43 -9.90 -13.12
C ARG A 101 18.58 -9.05 -11.85
N LEU A 102 18.03 -7.85 -11.85
CA LEU A 102 18.03 -6.93 -10.71
C LEU A 102 17.18 -7.45 -9.57
N TRP A 103 15.95 -7.90 -9.85
CA TRP A 103 15.10 -8.52 -8.83
C TRP A 103 15.84 -9.65 -8.10
N ASP A 104 16.44 -10.57 -8.86
CA ASP A 104 17.15 -11.72 -8.29
C ASP A 104 18.40 -11.29 -7.50
N GLY A 105 19.14 -10.29 -7.99
CA GLY A 105 20.32 -9.76 -7.31
C GLY A 105 19.99 -9.02 -6.02
N ILE A 106 19.02 -8.11 -6.06
CA ILE A 106 18.50 -7.41 -4.88
C ILE A 106 17.97 -8.42 -3.85
N THR A 107 17.21 -9.42 -4.27
CA THR A 107 16.71 -10.47 -3.36
C THR A 107 17.85 -11.18 -2.65
N ARG A 108 18.93 -11.55 -3.35
CA ARG A 108 20.13 -12.15 -2.73
C ARG A 108 20.84 -11.17 -1.80
N GLN A 109 20.97 -9.90 -2.19
CA GLN A 109 21.59 -8.85 -1.39
C GLN A 109 20.86 -8.66 -0.06
N LEU A 110 19.53 -8.50 -0.11
CA LEU A 110 18.69 -8.32 1.07
C LEU A 110 18.57 -9.58 1.93
N THR A 111 18.68 -10.77 1.31
CA THR A 111 18.78 -12.03 2.07
C THR A 111 20.04 -12.04 2.94
N ARG A 112 21.19 -11.62 2.39
CA ARG A 112 22.44 -11.52 3.16
C ARG A 112 22.40 -10.40 4.20
N ALA A 113 21.63 -9.35 3.95
CA ALA A 113 21.39 -8.28 4.92
C ALA A 113 20.41 -8.67 6.05
N GLY A 114 19.75 -9.84 5.96
CA GLY A 114 18.79 -10.31 6.95
C GLY A 114 17.41 -9.66 6.87
N MET A 115 17.10 -8.95 5.77
CA MET A 115 15.82 -8.26 5.56
C MET A 115 14.82 -9.13 4.79
N VAL A 116 15.33 -10.06 3.98
CA VAL A 116 14.53 -10.99 3.16
C VAL A 116 14.79 -12.43 3.61
N HIS A 117 13.72 -13.21 3.69
CA HIS A 117 13.75 -14.64 3.98
C HIS A 117 12.79 -15.38 3.02
N LYS A 118 13.18 -16.55 2.51
CA LYS A 118 12.40 -17.29 1.49
C LYS A 118 12.00 -16.41 0.27
N GLU A 119 12.91 -15.51 -0.13
CA GLU A 119 12.76 -14.51 -1.22
C GLU A 119 11.68 -13.44 -1.00
N TYR A 120 11.13 -13.32 0.20
CA TYR A 120 10.15 -12.30 0.56
C TYR A 120 10.56 -11.60 1.84
N GLU A 121 10.12 -10.37 2.04
CA GLU A 121 10.53 -9.59 3.20
C GLU A 121 10.15 -10.28 4.53
N LEU A 122 11.06 -10.24 5.51
CA LEU A 122 10.85 -10.91 6.80
C LEU A 122 9.67 -10.30 7.58
N GLY A 123 9.47 -8.98 7.46
CA GLY A 123 8.25 -8.32 7.89
C GLY A 123 8.43 -6.85 8.26
N TYR A 124 7.68 -6.00 7.58
CA TYR A 124 7.43 -4.58 7.84
C TYR A 124 5.96 -4.30 7.48
N ASP A 125 5.53 -3.05 7.41
CA ASP A 125 4.14 -2.74 7.08
C ASP A 125 3.84 -2.93 5.58
N GLN A 126 2.58 -3.23 5.29
CA GLN A 126 2.13 -3.52 3.93
C GLN A 126 2.00 -2.28 3.04
N PHE A 127 2.13 -1.07 3.59
CA PHE A 127 2.22 0.14 2.77
C PHE A 127 3.56 0.13 2.01
N HIS A 128 4.68 -0.02 2.72
CA HIS A 128 6.01 -0.08 2.11
C HIS A 128 6.25 -1.36 1.32
N GLN A 129 5.89 -2.53 1.88
CA GLN A 129 6.06 -3.77 1.12
C GLN A 129 5.26 -3.75 -0.19
N GLY A 130 4.08 -3.10 -0.19
CA GLY A 130 3.25 -2.87 -1.36
C GLY A 130 3.98 -2.20 -2.52
N GLU A 131 4.87 -1.25 -2.24
CA GLU A 131 5.64 -0.50 -3.24
C GLU A 131 6.60 -1.44 -3.98
N SER A 132 7.26 -2.34 -3.24
CA SER A 132 8.12 -3.39 -3.81
C SER A 132 7.36 -4.39 -4.69
N TYR A 133 6.11 -4.72 -4.34
CA TYR A 133 5.36 -5.74 -5.07
C TYR A 133 4.96 -5.31 -6.47
N ILE A 134 4.84 -4.00 -6.72
CA ILE A 134 4.53 -3.47 -8.05
C ILE A 134 5.56 -3.98 -9.07
N TYR A 135 6.84 -4.00 -8.69
CA TYR A 135 7.90 -4.59 -9.51
C TYR A 135 7.63 -6.07 -9.81
N PHE A 136 7.33 -6.85 -8.77
CA PHE A 136 7.05 -8.28 -8.90
C PHE A 136 5.85 -8.56 -9.81
N TYR A 137 4.77 -7.79 -9.67
CA TYR A 137 3.56 -7.93 -10.48
C TYR A 137 3.86 -7.62 -11.95
N PHE A 138 4.67 -6.61 -12.24
CA PHE A 138 5.05 -6.32 -13.62
C PHE A 138 5.97 -7.39 -14.21
N LEU A 139 6.87 -8.01 -13.42
CA LEU A 139 7.63 -9.18 -13.89
C LEU A 139 6.70 -10.35 -14.23
N CYS A 140 5.71 -10.62 -13.38
CA CYS A 140 4.70 -11.66 -13.61
C CYS A 140 3.84 -11.37 -14.84
N LEU A 141 3.46 -10.11 -15.05
CA LEU A 141 2.66 -9.69 -16.20
C LEU A 141 3.45 -9.73 -17.51
N ALA A 142 4.73 -9.34 -17.47
CA ALA A 142 5.61 -9.31 -18.62
C ALA A 142 6.00 -10.71 -19.13
N ASP A 143 6.22 -11.66 -18.21
CA ASP A 143 6.42 -13.07 -18.55
C ASP A 143 5.65 -13.99 -17.58
N PRO A 144 4.36 -14.26 -17.87
CA PRO A 144 3.54 -15.12 -17.02
C PRO A 144 3.97 -16.59 -17.08
N THR A 145 4.86 -16.96 -18.00
CA THR A 145 5.37 -18.33 -18.15
C THR A 145 6.67 -18.58 -17.39
N ASN A 146 7.25 -17.55 -16.79
CA ASN A 146 8.49 -17.66 -16.04
C ASN A 146 8.33 -18.61 -14.83
N PRO A 147 9.03 -19.76 -14.79
CA PRO A 147 8.81 -20.75 -13.75
C PRO A 147 9.23 -20.26 -12.35
N HIS A 148 10.22 -19.37 -12.25
CA HIS A 148 10.65 -18.81 -10.97
C HIS A 148 9.61 -17.84 -10.41
N ASN A 149 9.05 -16.97 -11.25
CA ASN A 149 8.01 -16.04 -10.81
C ASN A 149 6.69 -16.76 -10.50
N GLN A 150 6.36 -17.81 -11.25
CA GLN A 150 5.23 -18.69 -10.89
C GLN A 150 5.40 -19.37 -9.52
N ALA A 151 6.63 -19.81 -9.19
CA ALA A 151 6.93 -20.39 -7.88
C ALA A 151 6.88 -19.32 -6.77
N ARG A 152 7.40 -18.12 -7.03
CA ARG A 152 7.32 -16.97 -6.11
C ARG A 152 5.88 -16.58 -5.83
N ALA A 153 5.05 -16.44 -6.86
CA ALA A 153 3.66 -16.03 -6.71
C ALA A 153 2.89 -16.99 -5.79
N ARG A 154 3.07 -18.31 -5.99
CA ARG A 154 2.49 -19.33 -5.09
C ARG A 154 3.04 -19.24 -3.68
N ARG A 155 4.36 -19.15 -3.52
CA ARG A 155 4.99 -19.12 -2.19
C ARG A 155 4.60 -17.86 -1.40
N PHE A 156 4.64 -16.70 -2.04
CA PHE A 156 4.34 -15.43 -1.39
C PHE A 156 2.87 -15.36 -0.95
N ALA A 157 1.93 -15.80 -1.79
CA ALA A 157 0.54 -15.98 -1.39
C ALA A 157 0.39 -17.06 -0.29
N GLY A 158 1.16 -18.14 -0.37
CA GLY A 158 1.19 -19.23 0.61
C GLY A 158 1.50 -18.78 2.04
N PHE A 159 2.27 -17.70 2.22
CA PHE A 159 2.50 -17.10 3.55
C PHE A 159 1.24 -16.51 4.18
N TYR A 160 0.20 -16.20 3.40
CA TYR A 160 -1.08 -15.66 3.89
C TYR A 160 -2.20 -16.70 3.85
N LEU A 161 -2.06 -17.73 3.01
CA LEU A 161 -2.93 -18.90 3.02
C LEU A 161 -2.53 -19.92 4.11
N ASN A 162 -1.50 -19.62 4.92
CA ASN A 162 -0.90 -20.52 5.93
C ASN A 162 -0.40 -21.86 5.35
N GLU A 163 0.10 -21.85 4.12
CA GLU A 163 0.67 -23.04 3.46
C GLU A 163 2.11 -23.30 3.89
N ASP A 164 2.78 -22.28 4.43
CA ASP A 164 4.09 -22.41 5.07
C ASP A 164 3.92 -22.41 6.61
N PRO A 165 4.31 -23.50 7.31
CA PRO A 165 4.13 -23.61 8.75
C PRO A 165 4.98 -22.62 9.57
N ASP A 166 6.03 -22.04 8.98
CA ASP A 166 6.86 -21.02 9.64
C ASP A 166 6.29 -19.60 9.47
N ALA A 167 5.28 -19.42 8.61
CA ALA A 167 4.72 -18.12 8.26
C ALA A 167 3.19 -18.07 8.42
N LEU A 168 2.71 -18.27 9.64
CA LEU A 168 1.27 -18.28 9.97
C LEU A 168 0.71 -16.86 10.14
N ASN A 169 0.68 -16.07 9.06
CA ASN A 169 0.26 -14.67 9.07
C ASN A 169 -1.25 -14.49 9.27
N TYR A 170 -2.07 -15.44 8.80
CA TYR A 170 -3.52 -15.28 8.77
C TYR A 170 -4.21 -16.11 9.88
N ASP A 171 -5.20 -15.52 10.55
CA ASP A 171 -6.12 -16.25 11.43
C ASP A 171 -7.45 -16.45 10.71
N PRO A 172 -7.79 -17.70 10.29
CA PRO A 172 -9.03 -17.97 9.57
C PRO A 172 -10.29 -17.87 10.45
N ASN A 173 -10.16 -17.92 11.78
CA ASN A 173 -11.33 -17.81 12.67
C ASN A 173 -11.83 -16.37 12.75
N HIS A 174 -10.89 -15.45 12.94
CA HIS A 174 -11.20 -14.02 13.04
C HIS A 174 -11.05 -13.28 11.70
N LYS A 175 -10.53 -13.94 10.67
CA LYS A 175 -10.30 -13.37 9.33
C LYS A 175 -9.46 -12.09 9.40
N ILE A 176 -8.27 -12.25 9.98
CA ILE A 176 -7.31 -11.17 10.21
C ILE A 176 -5.90 -11.61 9.83
N ILE A 177 -5.10 -10.65 9.36
CA ILE A 177 -3.64 -10.75 9.41
C ILE A 177 -3.19 -10.38 10.83
N ARG A 178 -2.37 -11.23 11.44
CA ARG A 178 -2.18 -11.26 12.91
C ARG A 178 -1.26 -10.15 13.45
N ALA A 179 -0.54 -9.44 12.59
CA ALA A 179 0.34 -8.35 12.98
C ALA A 179 0.41 -7.27 11.90
N PRO A 180 0.60 -5.99 12.27
CA PRO A 180 0.80 -4.92 11.29
C PRO A 180 2.12 -5.06 10.52
N HIS A 181 3.16 -5.57 11.18
CA HIS A 181 4.37 -6.04 10.53
C HIS A 181 4.30 -7.54 10.31
N ASN A 182 4.38 -7.99 9.06
CA ASN A 182 4.18 -9.39 8.69
C ASN A 182 4.97 -9.75 7.42
N GLY A 183 5.25 -11.04 7.23
CA GLY A 183 5.92 -11.50 6.01
C GLY A 183 6.33 -12.97 6.04
N SER A 184 7.49 -13.27 5.48
CA SER A 184 7.97 -14.65 5.28
C SER A 184 8.37 -15.39 6.55
N GLY A 185 8.49 -14.68 7.67
CA GLY A 185 8.66 -15.25 9.02
C GLY A 185 7.37 -15.32 9.84
N GLY A 186 6.22 -15.05 9.21
CA GLY A 186 4.94 -14.94 9.92
C GLY A 186 4.72 -13.56 10.55
N PRO A 187 3.81 -13.46 11.53
CA PRO A 187 3.54 -12.19 12.21
C PRO A 187 4.78 -11.73 12.98
N ARG A 188 5.27 -10.52 12.65
CA ARG A 188 6.45 -9.92 13.28
C ARG A 188 6.00 -8.98 14.39
N TRP A 189 5.83 -9.56 15.58
CA TRP A 189 5.30 -8.87 16.76
C TRP A 189 6.04 -7.58 17.12
N GLY A 190 5.27 -6.61 17.64
CA GLY A 190 5.78 -5.28 17.94
C GLY A 190 5.99 -4.43 16.69
N ILE A 191 6.36 -3.17 16.88
CA ILE A 191 6.73 -2.28 15.77
C ILE A 191 8.23 -1.98 15.70
N MET A 192 8.96 -2.27 16.78
CA MET A 192 10.41 -2.07 16.88
C MET A 192 11.08 -3.33 17.47
N ASP A 193 12.27 -3.66 16.96
CA ASP A 193 13.14 -4.72 17.49
C ASP A 193 14.13 -4.14 18.52
N SER A 194 13.58 -3.56 19.59
CA SER A 194 14.34 -2.98 20.69
C SER A 194 13.78 -3.42 22.03
N ALA A 195 14.66 -3.73 22.99
CA ALA A 195 14.26 -3.96 24.38
C ALA A 195 13.73 -2.68 25.05
N GLU A 196 14.15 -1.51 24.56
CA GLU A 196 13.66 -0.20 24.98
C GLU A 196 13.11 0.53 23.73
N PRO A 197 11.86 0.26 23.32
CA PRO A 197 11.27 0.93 22.17
C PRO A 197 11.15 2.44 22.43
N SER A 198 11.46 3.24 21.42
CA SER A 198 11.44 4.70 21.51
C SER A 198 11.03 5.32 20.19
N TYR A 199 10.06 6.22 20.21
CA TYR A 199 9.72 7.06 19.07
C TYR A 199 10.57 8.33 19.14
N ASN A 200 11.82 8.21 18.68
CA ASN A 200 12.81 9.28 18.83
C ASN A 200 12.43 10.52 18.01
N TRP A 201 12.71 11.70 18.57
CA TRP A 201 12.60 12.94 17.83
C TRP A 201 13.61 12.98 16.67
N GLY A 202 13.12 13.36 15.49
CA GLY A 202 13.95 13.69 14.34
C GLY A 202 13.29 14.79 13.52
N PRO A 203 14.06 15.73 12.93
CA PRO A 203 13.50 16.86 12.20
C PRO A 203 12.63 16.42 11.02
N GLY A 204 13.00 15.34 10.32
CA GLY A 204 12.21 14.78 9.22
C GLY A 204 10.94 14.06 9.67
N MET A 205 10.87 13.61 10.92
CA MET A 205 9.71 12.90 11.47
C MET A 205 8.69 13.86 12.09
N ARG A 206 9.07 15.12 12.34
CA ARG A 206 8.21 16.15 12.92
C ARG A 206 6.92 16.36 12.14
N VAL A 207 6.96 16.22 10.82
CA VAL A 207 5.80 16.38 9.94
C VAL A 207 4.67 15.39 10.25
N TYR A 208 5.01 14.20 10.74
CA TYR A 208 4.04 13.14 11.06
C TYR A 208 3.35 13.30 12.41
N GLY A 209 3.88 14.17 13.29
CA GLY A 209 3.29 14.45 14.58
C GLY A 209 3.33 13.27 15.56
N LEU A 210 2.44 13.30 16.55
CA LEU A 210 2.35 12.27 17.58
C LEU A 210 1.47 11.09 17.14
N PRO A 211 1.89 9.83 17.34
CA PRO A 211 1.04 8.67 17.11
C PRO A 211 -0.20 8.65 18.01
N PHE A 212 -0.05 9.12 19.25
CA PHE A 212 -1.10 9.19 20.26
C PHE A 212 -1.11 10.54 20.98
N HIS A 213 -2.30 11.01 21.30
CA HIS A 213 -2.54 12.32 21.95
C HIS A 213 -3.15 12.22 23.36
N ASP A 214 -3.25 11.01 23.91
CA ASP A 214 -3.83 10.75 25.22
C ASP A 214 -2.82 10.86 26.38
N PHE A 215 -1.64 11.41 26.12
CA PHE A 215 -0.60 11.67 27.11
C PHE A 215 -0.71 13.10 27.64
N ALA A 216 -1.12 13.27 28.90
CA ALA A 216 -1.31 14.60 29.50
C ALA A 216 -0.06 15.50 29.43
N ASP A 217 1.13 14.91 29.42
CA ASP A 217 2.42 15.60 29.41
C ASP A 217 3.16 15.54 28.05
N ILE A 218 2.51 15.03 26.99
CA ILE A 218 3.04 14.99 25.62
C ILE A 218 1.93 15.44 24.66
N GLN A 219 1.96 16.72 24.31
CA GLN A 219 0.96 17.41 23.49
C GLN A 219 1.51 17.81 22.11
N HIS A 220 2.84 17.85 21.95
CA HIS A 220 3.47 18.21 20.67
C HIS A 220 4.70 17.33 20.39
N TYR A 221 4.97 17.03 19.11
CA TYR A 221 6.08 16.17 18.67
C TYR A 221 7.45 16.60 19.21
N ASP A 222 7.71 17.91 19.22
CA ASP A 222 8.98 18.48 19.73
C ASP A 222 9.24 18.15 21.21
N GLU A 223 8.23 17.74 22.00
CA GLU A 223 8.45 17.28 23.38
C GLU A 223 9.14 15.91 23.45
N LEU A 224 9.20 15.15 22.35
CA LEU A 224 9.94 13.90 22.25
C LEU A 224 11.46 14.09 22.19
N GLN A 225 11.95 15.35 22.17
CA GLN A 225 13.37 15.63 22.44
C GLN A 225 13.78 15.16 23.85
N ASP A 226 12.82 15.11 24.78
CA ASP A 226 12.99 14.39 26.04
C ASP A 226 12.92 12.87 25.78
N THR A 227 14.06 12.20 25.95
CA THR A 227 14.20 10.75 25.70
C THR A 227 13.33 9.89 26.62
N ALA A 228 12.90 10.38 27.78
CA ALA A 228 11.94 9.67 28.62
C ALA A 228 10.52 9.71 28.02
N LYS A 229 10.13 10.86 27.46
CA LYS A 229 8.86 11.02 26.72
C LYS A 229 8.86 10.19 25.43
N ALA A 230 9.96 10.21 24.67
CA ALA A 230 10.14 9.39 23.46
C ALA A 230 10.01 7.88 23.74
N ARG A 231 10.62 7.40 24.83
CA ARG A 231 10.49 6.01 25.27
C ARG A 231 9.07 5.64 25.68
N ARG A 232 8.38 6.49 26.44
CA ARG A 232 6.96 6.26 26.80
C ARG A 232 6.05 6.19 25.56
N MET A 233 6.28 7.07 24.58
CA MET A 233 5.55 7.02 23.31
C MET A 233 5.86 5.73 22.54
N GLY A 234 7.14 5.36 22.42
CA GLY A 234 7.56 4.12 21.75
C GLY A 234 6.99 2.85 22.40
N GLN A 235 6.96 2.80 23.74
CA GLN A 235 6.31 1.72 24.49
C GLN A 235 4.81 1.63 24.17
N ALA A 236 4.10 2.76 24.16
CA ALA A 236 2.68 2.75 23.81
C ALA A 236 2.45 2.31 22.37
N MET A 237 3.30 2.69 21.41
CA MET A 237 3.21 2.16 20.05
C MET A 237 3.45 0.66 20.01
N GLN A 238 4.47 0.15 20.71
CA GLN A 238 4.74 -1.29 20.80
C GLN A 238 3.54 -2.07 21.36
N GLU A 239 2.90 -1.55 22.40
CA GLU A 239 1.73 -2.19 23.05
C GLU A 239 0.46 -2.11 22.22
N ARG A 240 0.20 -0.94 21.61
CA ARG A 240 -1.09 -0.63 20.97
C ARG A 240 -1.12 -0.97 19.48
N MET A 241 0.03 -0.92 18.79
CA MET A 241 0.18 -1.19 17.35
C MET A 241 0.98 -2.47 17.06
N GLY A 242 1.51 -3.16 18.07
CA GLY A 242 2.42 -4.30 17.86
C GLY A 242 1.77 -5.63 17.47
N GLN A 243 0.44 -5.71 17.41
CA GLN A 243 -0.30 -6.94 17.17
C GLN A 243 -1.69 -6.66 16.61
N GLY A 244 -2.32 -7.69 16.03
CA GLY A 244 -3.61 -7.56 15.39
C GLY A 244 -3.50 -7.07 13.96
N ASP A 245 -4.65 -6.86 13.34
CA ASP A 245 -4.76 -6.40 11.97
C ASP A 245 -4.85 -4.88 11.89
N VAL A 246 -4.44 -4.33 10.77
CA VAL A 246 -4.59 -2.91 10.42
C VAL A 246 -5.10 -2.79 9.00
N ALA A 247 -5.81 -1.69 8.69
CA ALA A 247 -6.38 -1.48 7.37
C ALA A 247 -5.31 -1.53 6.25
N GLY A 248 -4.07 -1.11 6.53
CA GLY A 248 -2.95 -1.20 5.58
C GLY A 248 -2.68 -2.61 5.07
N ASN A 249 -2.97 -3.66 5.85
CA ASN A 249 -2.79 -5.05 5.43
C ASN A 249 -3.72 -5.47 4.29
N LEU A 250 -4.75 -4.69 3.95
CA LEU A 250 -5.57 -4.90 2.75
C LEU A 250 -4.74 -4.90 1.45
N ILE A 251 -3.55 -4.30 1.45
CA ILE A 251 -2.64 -4.28 0.30
C ILE A 251 -2.16 -5.70 -0.07
N VAL A 252 -2.11 -6.64 0.88
CA VAL A 252 -1.77 -8.06 0.63
C VAL A 252 -2.71 -8.71 -0.38
N THR A 253 -3.94 -8.20 -0.54
CA THR A 253 -4.88 -8.72 -1.53
C THR A 253 -4.31 -8.70 -2.95
N SER A 254 -3.44 -7.74 -3.30
CA SER A 254 -2.78 -7.70 -4.62
C SER A 254 -1.79 -8.85 -4.80
N LEU A 255 -1.08 -9.22 -3.73
CA LEU A 255 -0.11 -10.31 -3.75
C LEU A 255 -0.81 -11.65 -4.02
N VAL A 256 -1.91 -11.89 -3.33
CA VAL A 256 -2.73 -13.10 -3.51
C VAL A 256 -3.47 -13.08 -4.85
N THR A 257 -3.95 -11.91 -5.29
CA THR A 257 -4.56 -11.73 -6.61
C THR A 257 -3.57 -12.03 -7.74
N ASN A 258 -2.31 -11.60 -7.63
CA ASN A 258 -1.27 -11.94 -8.60
C ASN A 258 -1.07 -13.46 -8.71
N ALA A 259 -1.10 -14.19 -7.58
CA ALA A 259 -1.06 -15.65 -7.61
C ALA A 259 -2.28 -16.25 -8.31
N PHE A 260 -3.49 -15.69 -8.14
CA PHE A 260 -4.66 -16.10 -8.92
C PHE A 260 -4.45 -15.88 -10.42
N LEU A 261 -4.01 -14.69 -10.83
CA LEU A 261 -3.82 -14.33 -12.25
C LEU A 261 -2.80 -15.24 -12.94
N ILE A 262 -1.75 -15.66 -12.23
CA ILE A 262 -0.70 -16.52 -12.75
C ILE A 262 -1.11 -17.99 -12.82
N THR A 263 -1.97 -18.45 -11.90
CA THR A 263 -2.20 -19.89 -11.71
C THR A 263 -3.61 -20.36 -12.05
N GLY A 264 -4.60 -19.47 -11.98
CA GLY A 264 -6.02 -19.77 -12.07
C GLY A 264 -6.57 -20.57 -10.87
N GLU A 265 -5.80 -20.77 -9.79
CA GLU A 265 -6.23 -21.60 -8.66
C GLU A 265 -7.25 -20.85 -7.78
N ALA A 266 -8.46 -21.41 -7.64
CA ALA A 266 -9.58 -20.78 -6.94
C ALA A 266 -9.30 -20.37 -5.48
N LYS A 267 -8.41 -21.10 -4.78
CA LYS A 267 -8.05 -20.84 -3.37
C LYS A 267 -7.57 -19.40 -3.14
N TYR A 268 -6.88 -18.81 -4.11
CA TYR A 268 -6.37 -17.44 -4.01
C TYR A 268 -7.51 -16.41 -4.07
N ARG A 269 -8.46 -16.59 -5.00
CA ARG A 269 -9.66 -15.76 -5.05
C ARG A 269 -10.47 -15.89 -3.77
N ASP A 270 -10.71 -17.12 -3.32
CA ASP A 270 -11.57 -17.39 -2.18
C ASP A 270 -11.00 -16.75 -0.90
N TRP A 271 -9.67 -16.77 -0.73
CA TRP A 271 -8.98 -16.06 0.35
C TRP A 271 -9.16 -14.53 0.26
N VAL A 272 -8.95 -13.93 -0.92
CA VAL A 272 -9.12 -12.48 -1.13
C VAL A 272 -10.56 -12.06 -0.80
N VAL A 273 -11.54 -12.78 -1.31
CA VAL A 273 -12.97 -12.51 -1.06
C VAL A 273 -13.28 -12.59 0.43
N GLU A 274 -12.85 -13.66 1.11
CA GLU A 274 -13.10 -13.82 2.54
C GLU A 274 -12.52 -12.66 3.37
N TYR A 275 -11.27 -12.30 3.08
CA TYR A 275 -10.57 -11.27 3.82
C TYR A 275 -11.17 -9.88 3.59
N VAL A 276 -11.49 -9.54 2.33
CA VAL A 276 -12.13 -8.25 1.98
C VAL A 276 -13.53 -8.15 2.56
N ASP A 277 -14.33 -9.22 2.50
CA ASP A 277 -15.68 -9.22 3.08
C ASP A 277 -15.65 -9.03 4.61
N ALA A 278 -14.64 -9.59 5.29
CA ALA A 278 -14.46 -9.35 6.73
C ALA A 278 -14.20 -7.86 7.05
N TRP A 279 -13.41 -7.17 6.24
CA TRP A 279 -13.18 -5.72 6.38
C TRP A 279 -14.40 -4.88 5.99
N ARG A 280 -15.16 -5.28 4.96
CA ARG A 280 -16.44 -4.64 4.60
C ARG A 280 -17.46 -4.73 5.73
N GLU A 281 -17.59 -5.90 6.35
CA GLU A 281 -18.48 -6.10 7.50
C GLU A 281 -18.07 -5.24 8.69
N ARG A 282 -16.76 -5.15 8.98
CA ARG A 282 -16.24 -4.25 10.03
C ARG A 282 -16.53 -2.79 9.73
N ALA A 283 -16.38 -2.37 8.48
CA ALA A 283 -16.73 -1.01 8.06
C ALA A 283 -18.23 -0.75 8.25
N TYR A 284 -19.09 -1.69 7.84
CA TYR A 284 -20.54 -1.60 8.04
C TYR A 284 -20.91 -1.46 9.52
N GLN A 285 -20.34 -2.29 10.39
CA GLN A 285 -20.54 -2.22 11.85
C GLN A 285 -20.01 -0.91 12.46
N ASN A 286 -19.02 -0.28 11.83
CA ASN A 286 -18.43 0.98 12.25
C ASN A 286 -19.05 2.20 11.52
N GLY A 287 -20.33 2.10 11.13
CA GLY A 287 -21.08 3.22 10.55
C GLY A 287 -20.65 3.60 9.12
N GLY A 288 -20.05 2.65 8.40
CA GLY A 288 -19.61 2.79 7.01
C GLY A 288 -18.13 3.19 6.84
N LEU A 289 -17.45 3.59 7.92
CA LEU A 289 -16.01 3.87 7.89
C LEU A 289 -15.21 2.63 8.27
N LEU A 290 -14.12 2.38 7.54
CA LEU A 290 -13.15 1.35 7.88
C LEU A 290 -12.56 1.64 9.27
N PRO A 291 -12.65 0.70 10.23
CA PRO A 291 -11.73 0.74 11.36
C PRO A 291 -10.30 0.59 10.84
N ASP A 292 -9.32 1.13 11.56
CA ASP A 292 -7.90 0.98 11.18
C ASP A 292 -7.15 -0.06 12.02
N ASN A 293 -7.82 -0.71 12.96
CA ASN A 293 -7.24 -1.70 13.84
C ASN A 293 -8.24 -2.77 14.31
N VAL A 294 -7.76 -4.01 14.40
CA VAL A 294 -8.51 -5.18 14.90
C VAL A 294 -7.60 -6.04 15.77
N GLY A 295 -8.03 -6.39 16.99
CA GLY A 295 -7.24 -7.25 17.88
C GLY A 295 -7.15 -8.70 17.43
N LEU A 296 -6.25 -9.46 18.06
CA LEU A 296 -6.11 -10.91 17.86
C LEU A 296 -7.38 -11.73 18.22
N ASN A 297 -8.31 -11.13 18.95
CA ASN A 297 -9.62 -11.69 19.27
C ASN A 297 -10.71 -11.29 18.25
N GLY A 298 -10.34 -10.67 17.13
CA GLY A 298 -11.25 -10.18 16.10
C GLY A 298 -12.01 -8.90 16.45
N ALA A 299 -11.83 -8.33 17.64
CA ALA A 299 -12.53 -7.12 18.07
C ALA A 299 -11.81 -5.85 17.62
N VAL A 300 -12.56 -4.93 17.00
CA VAL A 300 -12.09 -3.57 16.67
C VAL A 300 -11.72 -2.82 17.95
N GLY A 301 -10.57 -2.13 17.96
CA GLY A 301 -10.14 -1.31 19.10
C GLY A 301 -9.61 -2.08 20.31
N ALA A 302 -9.36 -3.39 20.19
CA ALA A 302 -8.98 -4.24 21.33
C ALA A 302 -7.73 -3.76 22.08
N THR A 303 -6.73 -3.24 21.35
CA THR A 303 -5.47 -2.71 21.91
C THR A 303 -5.51 -1.20 22.11
N LEU A 304 -6.61 -0.55 21.74
CA LEU A 304 -6.77 0.92 21.68
C LEU A 304 -7.95 1.39 22.53
N ALA A 305 -8.26 0.66 23.61
CA ALA A 305 -9.33 0.97 24.56
C ALA A 305 -10.70 1.18 23.88
N GLY A 306 -11.01 0.37 22.88
CA GLY A 306 -12.25 0.43 22.12
C GLY A 306 -12.28 1.47 20.99
N LYS A 307 -11.20 2.24 20.77
CA LYS A 307 -11.12 3.16 19.64
C LYS A 307 -10.92 2.37 18.34
N TRP A 308 -11.82 2.57 17.38
CA TRP A 308 -11.74 1.98 16.04
C TRP A 308 -10.66 2.62 15.16
N TYR A 309 -10.02 3.69 15.65
CA TYR A 309 -8.93 4.41 15.01
C TYR A 309 -7.66 4.43 15.90
N GLY A 310 -6.51 4.71 15.30
CA GLY A 310 -5.22 4.81 15.99
C GLY A 310 -4.23 3.67 15.68
N GLY A 311 -4.54 2.82 14.71
CA GLY A 311 -3.66 1.79 14.18
C GLY A 311 -2.49 2.34 13.37
N LEU A 312 -1.53 1.46 13.06
CA LEU A 312 -0.37 1.77 12.22
C LEU A 312 -0.81 2.14 10.79
N TYR A 313 -0.30 3.26 10.25
CA TYR A 313 -0.77 3.83 8.97
C TYR A 313 -2.30 4.05 8.93
N GLY A 314 -2.88 4.32 10.10
CA GLY A 314 -4.29 4.50 10.30
C GLY A 314 -4.75 5.95 10.16
N TRP A 315 -5.93 6.24 10.71
CA TRP A 315 -6.58 7.55 10.62
C TRP A 315 -5.82 8.66 11.31
N THR A 316 -5.01 8.35 12.33
CA THR A 316 -4.30 9.36 13.12
C THR A 316 -2.84 9.52 12.72
N TRP A 317 -2.16 8.44 12.35
CA TRP A 317 -0.72 8.46 12.12
C TRP A 317 -0.27 7.36 11.14
N PRO A 318 0.70 7.66 10.24
CA PRO A 318 1.24 8.99 9.97
C PRO A 318 0.39 9.78 8.96
N HIS A 319 -0.46 9.14 8.14
CA HIS A 319 -1.00 9.73 6.90
C HIS A 319 -2.52 9.89 6.85
N GLY A 320 -3.27 9.24 7.74
CA GLY A 320 -4.73 9.34 7.77
C GLY A 320 -5.39 8.70 6.55
N TYR A 321 -6.37 9.42 5.97
CA TYR A 321 -7.15 8.92 4.83
C TYR A 321 -6.31 8.49 3.63
N TYR A 322 -5.15 9.11 3.40
CA TYR A 322 -4.30 8.77 2.25
C TYR A 322 -3.99 7.27 2.20
N ASN A 323 -3.58 6.67 3.32
CA ASN A 323 -3.30 5.22 3.38
C ASN A 323 -4.59 4.38 3.44
N ILE A 324 -5.59 4.80 4.22
CA ILE A 324 -6.85 4.06 4.33
C ILE A 324 -7.55 3.96 2.98
N GLY A 325 -7.64 5.07 2.24
CA GLY A 325 -8.26 5.15 0.93
C GLY A 325 -7.51 4.31 -0.11
N MET A 326 -6.18 4.31 -0.09
CA MET A 326 -5.36 3.44 -0.95
C MET A 326 -5.61 1.97 -0.66
N ALA A 327 -5.54 1.57 0.61
CA ALA A 327 -5.74 0.18 1.03
C ALA A 327 -7.15 -0.33 0.68
N ALA A 328 -8.18 0.50 0.92
CA ALA A 328 -9.57 0.23 0.53
C ALA A 328 -9.73 0.09 -1.00
N THR A 329 -9.07 0.96 -1.76
CA THR A 329 -9.11 0.94 -3.23
C THR A 329 -8.47 -0.32 -3.78
N VAL A 330 -7.28 -0.67 -3.30
CA VAL A 330 -6.56 -1.88 -3.69
C VAL A 330 -7.42 -3.12 -3.44
N ALA A 331 -7.93 -3.30 -2.22
CA ALA A 331 -8.75 -4.45 -1.86
C ALA A 331 -10.07 -4.51 -2.64
N GLY A 332 -10.79 -3.39 -2.75
CA GLY A 332 -12.04 -3.33 -3.50
C GLY A 332 -11.85 -3.66 -4.98
N CYS A 333 -10.81 -3.11 -5.62
CA CYS A 333 -10.48 -3.38 -7.01
C CYS A 333 -10.06 -4.85 -7.24
N ASN A 334 -9.27 -5.43 -6.34
CA ASN A 334 -8.87 -6.83 -6.44
C ASN A 334 -10.07 -7.77 -6.32
N ALA A 335 -10.94 -7.55 -5.33
CA ALA A 335 -12.14 -8.37 -5.16
C ALA A 335 -13.11 -8.20 -6.35
N PHE A 336 -13.29 -6.97 -6.86
CA PHE A 336 -14.06 -6.71 -8.08
C PHE A 336 -13.47 -7.44 -9.29
N LEU A 337 -12.16 -7.33 -9.54
CA LEU A 337 -11.47 -8.00 -10.65
C LEU A 337 -11.70 -9.52 -10.63
N LEU A 338 -11.66 -10.13 -9.45
CA LEU A 338 -11.75 -11.57 -9.30
C LEU A 338 -13.17 -12.14 -9.30
N THR A 339 -14.18 -11.30 -9.06
CA THR A 339 -15.59 -11.74 -8.91
C THR A 339 -16.53 -11.15 -9.96
N GLY A 340 -16.20 -9.98 -10.52
CA GLY A 340 -17.11 -9.16 -11.32
C GLY A 340 -18.19 -8.43 -10.52
N ASP A 341 -18.18 -8.50 -9.18
CA ASP A 341 -19.18 -7.85 -8.33
C ASP A 341 -18.78 -6.39 -8.02
N GLU A 342 -19.48 -5.45 -8.66
CA GLU A 342 -19.25 -4.01 -8.48
C GLU A 342 -19.44 -3.52 -7.04
N GLY A 343 -20.15 -4.29 -6.20
CA GLY A 343 -20.37 -3.96 -4.78
C GLY A 343 -19.08 -3.95 -3.94
N TYR A 344 -17.99 -4.56 -4.41
CA TYR A 344 -16.67 -4.43 -3.76
C TYR A 344 -16.08 -3.02 -3.90
N LEU A 345 -16.46 -2.28 -4.94
CA LEU A 345 -16.02 -0.89 -5.14
C LEU A 345 -16.70 0.08 -4.18
N ASP A 346 -17.72 -0.35 -3.44
CA ASP A 346 -18.35 0.46 -2.39
C ASP A 346 -17.46 0.61 -1.16
N LEU A 347 -16.51 -0.31 -0.96
CA LEU A 347 -15.52 -0.21 0.12
C LEU A 347 -14.74 1.11 0.03
N PRO A 348 -14.03 1.44 -1.08
CA PRO A 348 -13.36 2.74 -1.20
C PRO A 348 -14.33 3.92 -1.37
N ARG A 349 -15.46 3.76 -2.10
CA ARG A 349 -16.42 4.87 -2.31
C ARG A 349 -17.02 5.37 -1.00
N SER A 350 -17.42 4.45 -0.11
CA SER A 350 -17.99 4.82 1.19
C SER A 350 -17.01 5.64 2.04
N GLN A 351 -15.72 5.29 2.06
CA GLN A 351 -14.72 6.06 2.80
C GLN A 351 -14.66 7.49 2.29
N TYR A 352 -14.62 7.65 0.97
CA TYR A 352 -14.62 8.95 0.33
C TYR A 352 -15.89 9.75 0.65
N ASP A 353 -17.08 9.16 0.50
CA ASP A 353 -18.37 9.84 0.72
C ASP A 353 -18.53 10.28 2.18
N HIS A 354 -18.14 9.44 3.15
CA HIS A 354 -18.20 9.78 4.57
C HIS A 354 -17.25 10.94 4.92
N ILE A 355 -16.02 10.90 4.41
CA ILE A 355 -15.04 11.97 4.63
C ILE A 355 -15.51 13.27 3.96
N TRP A 356 -16.05 13.16 2.75
CA TRP A 356 -16.63 14.27 2.00
C TRP A 356 -17.74 14.97 2.78
N ALA A 357 -18.65 14.18 3.37
CA ALA A 357 -19.76 14.70 4.17
C ALA A 357 -19.30 15.41 5.46
N LEU A 358 -18.14 15.06 6.00
CA LEU A 358 -17.54 15.66 7.21
C LEU A 358 -16.58 16.82 6.88
N GLY A 359 -16.42 17.15 5.60
CA GLY A 359 -15.47 18.13 5.13
C GLY A 359 -15.76 19.55 5.57
N GLU A 360 -14.69 20.29 5.87
CA GLU A 360 -14.75 21.74 6.13
C GLU A 360 -13.66 22.46 5.32
N VAL A 361 -13.82 23.78 5.15
CA VAL A 361 -12.83 24.63 4.47
C VAL A 361 -11.93 25.28 5.52
N ARG A 362 -10.61 25.09 5.39
CA ARG A 362 -9.59 25.69 6.26
C ARG A 362 -8.37 26.14 5.45
N ASP A 363 -7.60 27.08 5.99
CA ASP A 363 -6.33 27.51 5.41
C ASP A 363 -5.24 26.46 5.68
N VAL A 364 -4.80 25.78 4.63
CA VAL A 364 -3.78 24.70 4.69
C VAL A 364 -2.43 25.18 5.24
N ARG A 365 -2.12 26.48 5.18
CA ARG A 365 -0.88 27.06 5.73
C ARG A 365 -0.89 27.11 7.26
N THR A 366 -2.07 27.00 7.86
CA THR A 366 -2.28 27.10 9.31
C THR A 366 -2.48 25.74 9.98
N LEU A 367 -2.51 24.66 9.20
CA LEU A 367 -2.76 23.31 9.68
C LEU A 367 -1.45 22.54 9.80
N GLU A 368 -1.29 21.85 10.93
CA GLU A 368 -0.28 20.81 11.07
C GLU A 368 -0.77 19.56 10.31
N MET A 369 -0.01 19.13 9.30
CA MET A 369 -0.39 18.00 8.45
C MET A 369 0.83 17.24 7.93
N SER A 370 0.71 15.91 7.89
CA SER A 370 1.78 15.01 7.47
C SER A 370 2.12 15.06 5.99
N LEU A 371 1.17 15.52 5.16
CA LEU A 371 1.27 15.47 3.69
C LEU A 371 1.11 16.84 3.05
N GLN A 372 1.53 17.93 3.71
CA GLN A 372 1.36 19.30 3.21
C GLN A 372 1.88 19.50 1.78
N HIS A 373 3.04 18.90 1.49
CA HIS A 373 3.71 19.02 0.20
C HIS A 373 2.90 18.40 -0.96
N HIS A 374 2.12 17.34 -0.72
CA HIS A 374 1.22 16.78 -1.73
C HIS A 374 0.10 17.77 -2.11
N TRP A 375 -0.31 18.63 -1.18
CA TRP A 375 -1.41 19.58 -1.39
C TRP A 375 -0.96 20.88 -2.06
N ILE A 376 0.24 21.38 -1.75
CA ILE A 376 0.76 22.61 -2.35
C ILE A 376 0.95 22.45 -3.87
N ASN A 377 1.45 21.30 -4.34
CA ASN A 377 1.62 21.04 -5.77
C ASN A 377 0.29 20.93 -6.54
N THR A 378 -0.80 20.61 -5.86
CA THR A 378 -2.13 20.42 -6.48
C THR A 378 -2.92 21.74 -6.55
N ALA A 379 -2.59 22.72 -5.71
CA ALA A 379 -3.35 23.96 -5.54
C ALA A 379 -2.88 25.15 -6.42
N GLY A 380 -1.81 24.98 -7.20
CA GLY A 380 -1.15 26.11 -7.89
C GLY A 380 -0.20 26.87 -6.97
N ALA A 381 0.54 27.84 -7.51
CA ALA A 381 1.50 28.62 -6.73
C ALA A 381 0.78 29.36 -5.57
N PRO A 382 1.44 29.55 -4.40
CA PRO A 382 0.81 30.20 -3.24
C PRO A 382 0.23 31.60 -3.51
N GLU A 383 0.70 32.27 -4.57
CA GLU A 383 0.31 33.60 -5.02
C GLU A 383 -1.08 33.60 -5.71
N ASP A 384 -1.55 32.46 -6.20
CA ASP A 384 -2.85 32.31 -6.87
C ASP A 384 -4.02 32.02 -5.90
N LEU A 385 -3.71 31.82 -4.61
CA LEU A 385 -4.71 31.49 -3.58
C LEU A 385 -5.45 32.71 -3.00
N ASP A 386 -5.12 33.92 -3.47
CA ASP A 386 -5.55 35.19 -2.86
C ASP A 386 -6.64 35.94 -3.63
N THR A 387 -7.37 35.29 -4.55
CA THR A 387 -8.43 35.98 -5.30
C THR A 387 -9.74 35.22 -5.33
N GLU A 388 -10.85 35.97 -5.27
CA GLU A 388 -12.24 35.51 -5.39
C GLU A 388 -12.53 34.62 -6.62
N ASP A 389 -11.57 34.46 -7.54
CA ASP A 389 -11.68 33.66 -8.76
C ASP A 389 -11.61 32.14 -8.55
N PHE A 390 -11.15 31.65 -7.41
CA PHE A 390 -11.21 30.21 -7.10
C PHE A 390 -12.66 29.69 -6.92
N ARG A 391 -13.64 30.58 -6.75
CA ARG A 391 -15.06 30.22 -6.70
C ARG A 391 -15.69 29.95 -8.07
N ASN A 392 -15.09 30.45 -9.15
CA ASN A 392 -15.66 30.44 -10.50
C ASN A 392 -14.87 29.58 -11.51
N SER A 393 -13.72 29.04 -11.13
CA SER A 393 -12.98 28.15 -12.03
C SER A 393 -13.73 26.82 -12.19
N ARG A 394 -14.18 26.54 -13.41
CA ARG A 394 -14.65 25.21 -13.85
C ARG A 394 -13.45 24.24 -14.01
N GLY A 395 -12.48 24.35 -13.12
CA GLY A 395 -11.33 23.47 -13.02
C GLY A 395 -11.75 22.11 -12.47
N ASN A 396 -11.03 21.08 -12.89
CA ASN A 396 -11.37 19.67 -12.68
C ASN A 396 -11.76 19.40 -11.21
N PRO A 397 -12.96 18.84 -10.91
CA PRO A 397 -13.42 18.63 -9.54
C PRO A 397 -12.44 17.82 -8.69
N CYS A 398 -11.57 16.99 -9.27
CA CYS A 398 -10.51 16.30 -8.51
C CYS A 398 -9.49 17.24 -7.83
N GLN A 399 -9.35 18.51 -8.27
CA GLN A 399 -8.28 19.42 -7.83
C GLN A 399 -8.64 20.27 -6.59
N ALA A 400 -9.91 20.42 -6.25
CA ALA A 400 -10.33 21.20 -5.07
C ALA A 400 -10.61 20.34 -3.82
N LEU A 401 -10.41 19.02 -3.90
CA LEU A 401 -11.25 18.09 -3.16
C LEU A 401 -10.59 17.30 -2.03
N TYR A 402 -9.26 17.25 -1.96
CA TYR A 402 -8.58 16.57 -0.85
C TYR A 402 -8.29 17.47 0.37
N VAL A 403 -8.42 18.79 0.22
CA VAL A 403 -8.42 19.75 1.33
C VAL A 403 -9.66 19.58 2.23
N ARG A 404 -10.63 18.75 1.84
CA ARG A 404 -11.95 18.68 2.45
C ARG A 404 -12.19 17.49 3.40
N GLY A 405 -11.21 16.94 4.11
CA GLY A 405 -11.61 15.92 5.11
C GLY A 405 -10.60 15.29 6.06
N ALA A 406 -9.29 15.46 5.88
CA ALA A 406 -8.35 14.69 6.69
C ALA A 406 -8.01 15.29 8.08
N LEU A 407 -8.37 16.56 8.38
CA LEU A 407 -7.97 17.22 9.64
C LEU A 407 -9.15 17.73 10.50
N SER A 408 -10.39 17.61 10.03
CA SER A 408 -11.58 18.04 10.77
C SER A 408 -12.09 17.01 11.78
N LEU A 409 -11.84 15.72 11.51
CA LEU A 409 -12.27 14.60 12.35
C LEU A 409 -11.76 14.73 13.80
N TRP A 410 -10.64 15.41 14.02
CA TRP A 410 -10.04 15.53 15.35
C TRP A 410 -10.78 16.48 16.31
N ARG A 411 -11.51 17.50 15.81
CA ARG A 411 -12.29 18.40 16.69
C ARG A 411 -13.77 18.04 16.82
N CYS A 412 -14.34 17.30 15.87
CA CYS A 412 -15.76 16.93 15.94
C CYS A 412 -16.03 15.70 16.83
N GLN A 413 -15.13 14.71 16.89
CA GLN A 413 -15.38 13.47 17.64
C GLN A 413 -15.11 13.56 19.16
N CYS A 414 -14.51 14.66 19.65
CA CYS A 414 -14.28 14.89 21.08
C CYS A 414 -15.50 15.48 21.82
N ARG A 415 -16.68 15.58 21.20
CA ARG A 415 -17.93 15.77 21.96
C ARG A 415 -18.49 14.40 22.35
N PRO A 416 -18.71 14.11 23.63
CA PRO A 416 -19.44 12.92 24.03
C PRO A 416 -20.82 12.95 23.37
N ALA A 417 -21.17 11.92 22.62
CA ALA A 417 -22.57 11.62 22.35
C ALA A 417 -23.21 11.21 23.68
N GLY A 418 -23.70 12.21 24.41
CA GLY A 418 -24.39 12.05 25.68
C GLY A 418 -25.58 12.98 25.73
N LEU A 419 -26.78 12.36 25.72
CA LEU A 419 -28.07 12.88 26.18
C LEU A 419 -28.59 14.15 25.47
N VAL A 420 -29.47 14.00 24.49
CA VAL A 420 -30.96 13.95 24.58
C VAL A 420 -31.49 13.44 23.25
#